data_AF-A0A496LVJ0-F1
#
_entry.id   AF-A0A496LVJ0-F1
#
_cell.length_a   1.000
_cell.length_b   1.000
_cell.length_c   1.000
_cell.angle_alpha   90.00
_cell.angle_beta   90.00
_cell.angle_gamma   90.00
#
_symmetry.space_group_name_H-M   'P 1'
#
loop_
_entity.id
_entity.type
_entity.pdbx_description
1 polymer ?
#
loop_
_entity_poly.entity_id
_entity_poly.type
_entity_poly.pdbx_seq_one_letter_code
_entity_poly.pdbx_strand_id
1 'polypeptide(L)'
;MKEQINRIKEKLKIAKKADKKLKIFGASNHKYALKAPIEEKKLAALEKKYGVSLPAHFRAFLLEIADGGGGFDGSAPGPFYGIYPIKDALKFSAPYLANPCLLRPKMSDEQWRAIGGFAYEQECGDEESEEEKILGGVLLIGTQGCSFETAIVIEGEFRGRIVNLDFDLYKPVFAFESNFLDWYERWLDEVISGELKDGGGGFGYYMGGSASELLQIYEEARNRGDTELKNDCLDALTHKAPRFETQILDKIESFIKNEAYSEDFAKLTSILCANDFARGKAYLARLAQIDYLLFLQIIHWWAKDKKAASREFMSVADENAAQILNQKDEERAAQTFRFYTYLLENAKLDYGAKIEHFATSPNYSIRVTCFYALGQLKNKSKYLKTLILGLSDEEPYVVTIALQAVCGLTDERLLPHLKAVAQRFLKDDENSVVTNLNRVLEPYGLDNKKIKKMEFKAEI
;
A
#
# COMPACT_ATOMS: atom_id res chain seq x y z
N MET A 1 -16.36 27.39 -17.80
CA MET A 1 -17.33 26.44 -17.20
C MET A 1 -18.24 25.76 -18.23
N LYS A 2 -19.12 26.46 -18.97
CA LYS A 2 -20.07 25.81 -19.92
C LYS A 2 -19.38 24.93 -20.99
N GLU A 3 -18.27 25.40 -21.56
CA GLU A 3 -17.47 24.62 -22.50
C GLU A 3 -16.89 23.35 -21.87
N GLN A 4 -16.39 23.44 -20.64
CA GLN A 4 -15.86 22.32 -19.88
C GLN A 4 -16.93 21.26 -19.61
N ILE A 5 -18.13 21.67 -19.20
CA ILE A 5 -19.28 20.76 -19.03
C ILE A 5 -19.59 20.02 -20.33
N ASN A 6 -19.59 20.71 -21.47
CA ASN A 6 -19.81 20.06 -22.77
C ASN A 6 -18.69 19.07 -23.11
N ARG A 7 -17.42 19.42 -22.86
CA ARG A 7 -16.31 18.48 -23.02
C ARG A 7 -16.46 17.25 -22.13
N ILE A 8 -16.82 17.42 -20.86
CA ILE A 8 -17.05 16.31 -19.92
C ILE A 8 -18.17 15.39 -20.42
N LYS A 9 -19.29 15.95 -20.92
CA LYS A 9 -20.38 15.16 -21.50
C LYS A 9 -19.92 14.31 -22.69
N GLU A 10 -19.06 14.85 -23.56
CA GLU A 10 -18.49 14.07 -24.67
C GLU A 10 -17.46 13.04 -24.18
N LYS A 11 -16.56 13.43 -23.28
CA LYS A 11 -15.57 12.54 -22.67
C LYS A 11 -16.22 11.35 -21.97
N LEU A 12 -17.35 11.51 -21.29
CA LEU A 12 -18.12 10.40 -20.71
C LEU A 12 -18.53 9.35 -21.76
N LYS A 13 -18.96 9.79 -22.95
CA LYS A 13 -19.30 8.88 -24.06
C LYS A 13 -18.06 8.17 -24.60
N ILE A 14 -16.93 8.88 -24.68
CA ILE A 14 -15.65 8.33 -25.15
C ILE A 14 -15.09 7.34 -24.12
N ALA A 15 -15.07 7.69 -22.84
CA ALA A 15 -14.63 6.86 -21.73
C ALA A 15 -15.42 5.54 -21.69
N LYS A 16 -16.75 5.58 -21.83
CA LYS A 16 -17.59 4.37 -21.94
C LYS A 16 -17.19 3.47 -23.13
N LYS A 17 -16.74 4.06 -24.24
CA LYS A 17 -16.26 3.31 -25.41
C LYS A 17 -14.82 2.82 -25.26
N ALA A 18 -13.99 3.51 -24.48
CA ALA A 18 -12.62 3.10 -24.17
C ALA A 18 -12.65 1.90 -23.20
N ASP A 19 -13.45 2.00 -22.14
CA ASP A 19 -13.60 0.94 -21.13
C ASP A 19 -14.79 -0.01 -21.44
N LYS A 20 -14.79 -0.63 -22.63
CA LYS A 20 -15.88 -1.55 -23.03
C LYS A 20 -16.02 -2.76 -22.10
N LYS A 21 -14.93 -3.14 -21.42
CA LYS A 21 -14.87 -4.31 -20.52
C LYS A 21 -15.13 -3.94 -19.06
N LEU A 22 -15.38 -2.67 -18.75
CA LEU A 22 -15.66 -2.16 -17.41
C LEU A 22 -14.57 -2.54 -16.40
N LYS A 23 -13.32 -2.37 -16.81
CA LYS A 23 -12.12 -2.75 -16.05
C LYS A 23 -11.63 -1.66 -15.11
N ILE A 24 -12.00 -0.40 -15.39
CA ILE A 24 -11.72 0.70 -14.48
C ILE A 24 -12.43 0.42 -13.16
N PHE A 25 -11.73 0.66 -12.05
CA PHE A 25 -12.29 0.41 -10.72
C PHE A 25 -13.62 1.17 -10.56
N GLY A 26 -14.67 0.45 -10.15
CA GLY A 26 -16.04 0.95 -10.03
C GLY A 26 -16.88 0.97 -11.31
N ALA A 27 -16.27 0.88 -12.50
CA ALA A 27 -16.99 0.94 -13.77
C ALA A 27 -17.97 -0.21 -13.97
N SER A 28 -17.69 -1.39 -13.39
CA SER A 28 -18.60 -2.54 -13.40
C SER A 28 -19.92 -2.26 -12.66
N ASN A 29 -19.90 -1.38 -11.66
CA ASN A 29 -21.09 -0.92 -10.94
C ASN A 29 -21.83 0.14 -11.74
N HIS A 30 -21.20 1.30 -11.99
CA HIS A 30 -21.90 2.44 -12.56
C HIS A 30 -22.14 2.35 -14.08
N LYS A 31 -21.38 1.53 -14.83
CA LYS A 31 -21.53 1.27 -16.28
C LYS A 31 -21.62 2.54 -17.14
N TYR A 32 -21.01 3.61 -16.66
CA TYR A 32 -21.14 4.98 -17.18
C TYR A 32 -22.60 5.42 -17.41
N ALA A 33 -23.52 4.97 -16.56
CA ALA A 33 -24.95 5.28 -16.62
C ALA A 33 -25.28 6.47 -15.69
N LEU A 34 -25.72 7.58 -16.31
CA LEU A 34 -26.10 8.81 -15.63
C LEU A 34 -27.61 8.83 -15.38
N LYS A 35 -28.05 9.41 -14.25
CA LYS A 35 -29.42 9.89 -14.08
C LYS A 35 -29.53 11.33 -14.58
N ALA A 36 -30.76 11.83 -14.70
CA ALA A 36 -31.01 13.21 -15.09
C ALA A 36 -30.37 14.19 -14.08
N PRO A 37 -29.90 15.37 -14.52
CA PRO A 37 -29.48 16.43 -13.63
C PRO A 37 -30.62 16.90 -12.70
N ILE A 38 -30.26 17.42 -11.52
CA ILE A 38 -31.24 17.98 -10.58
C ILE A 38 -31.75 19.33 -11.07
N GLU A 39 -33.03 19.63 -10.82
CA GLU A 39 -33.61 20.95 -11.11
C GLU A 39 -33.07 22.01 -10.15
N GLU A 40 -32.77 23.21 -10.67
CA GLU A 40 -32.28 24.37 -9.90
C GLU A 40 -33.10 24.65 -8.63
N LYS A 41 -34.43 24.63 -8.74
CA LYS A 41 -35.33 24.88 -7.59
C LYS A 41 -35.18 23.82 -6.50
N LYS A 42 -34.96 22.56 -6.87
CA LYS A 42 -34.78 21.45 -5.92
C LYS A 42 -33.41 21.54 -5.25
N LEU A 43 -32.36 21.85 -6.02
CA LEU A 43 -31.02 22.02 -5.46
C LEU A 43 -30.95 23.19 -4.49
N ALA A 44 -31.52 24.34 -4.87
CA ALA A 44 -31.59 25.51 -3.99
C ALA A 44 -32.39 25.24 -2.70
N ALA A 45 -33.45 24.42 -2.77
CA ALA A 45 -34.19 24.00 -1.58
C ALA A 45 -33.37 23.09 -0.66
N LEU A 46 -32.53 22.21 -1.21
CA LEU A 46 -31.61 21.38 -0.43
C LEU A 46 -30.51 22.23 0.23
N GLU A 47 -29.85 23.11 -0.53
CA GLU A 47 -28.87 24.06 0.01
C GLU A 47 -29.44 24.86 1.18
N LYS A 48 -30.65 25.41 1.02
CA LYS A 48 -31.35 26.14 2.08
C LYS A 48 -31.69 25.24 3.28
N LYS A 49 -32.16 24.01 3.05
CA LYS A 49 -32.54 23.07 4.10
C LYS A 49 -31.35 22.70 5.00
N TYR A 50 -30.18 22.49 4.40
CA TYR A 50 -28.97 22.09 5.11
C TYR A 50 -28.08 23.28 5.50
N GLY A 51 -28.48 24.52 5.15
CA GLY A 51 -27.72 25.72 5.49
C GLY A 51 -26.38 25.84 4.78
N VAL A 52 -26.22 25.21 3.62
CA VAL A 52 -24.95 25.15 2.88
C VAL A 52 -25.02 25.83 1.53
N SER A 53 -23.87 26.29 1.04
CA SER A 53 -23.68 26.70 -0.34
C SER A 53 -22.70 25.76 -1.02
N LEU A 54 -23.12 25.07 -2.09
CA LEU A 54 -22.25 24.13 -2.80
C LEU A 54 -21.21 24.87 -3.66
N PRO A 55 -19.98 24.35 -3.78
CA PRO A 55 -18.98 24.91 -4.67
C PRO A 55 -19.48 24.98 -6.12
N ALA A 56 -19.20 26.10 -6.81
CA ALA A 56 -19.79 26.39 -8.13
C ALA A 56 -19.58 25.27 -9.17
N HIS A 57 -18.39 24.66 -9.19
CA HIS A 57 -18.03 23.58 -10.11
C HIS A 57 -18.81 22.28 -9.82
N PHE A 58 -19.03 21.95 -8.54
CA PHE A 58 -19.84 20.79 -8.16
C PHE A 58 -21.33 21.03 -8.38
N ARG A 59 -21.83 22.23 -8.08
CA ARG A 59 -23.20 22.64 -8.43
C ARG A 59 -23.46 22.52 -9.93
N ALA A 60 -22.52 22.97 -10.77
CA ALA A 60 -22.63 22.84 -12.22
C ALA A 60 -22.70 21.38 -12.69
N PHE A 61 -21.94 20.48 -12.07
CA PHE A 61 -22.05 19.04 -12.36
C PHE A 61 -23.46 18.51 -12.07
N LEU A 62 -24.02 18.84 -10.90
CA LEU A 62 -25.35 18.38 -10.49
C LEU A 62 -26.46 18.89 -11.41
N LEU A 63 -26.38 20.15 -11.84
CA LEU A 63 -27.40 20.82 -12.67
C LEU A 63 -27.31 20.47 -14.14
N GLU A 64 -26.12 20.13 -14.64
CA GLU A 64 -25.89 19.98 -16.08
C GLU A 64 -25.54 18.55 -16.49
N ILE A 65 -24.90 17.77 -15.62
CA ILE A 65 -24.37 16.44 -15.97
C ILE A 65 -25.24 15.34 -15.34
N ALA A 66 -25.31 15.26 -14.01
CA ALA A 66 -26.09 14.24 -13.33
C ALA A 66 -26.26 14.50 -11.82
N ASP A 67 -27.40 14.09 -11.28
CA ASP A 67 -27.60 13.84 -9.86
C ASP A 67 -27.84 12.33 -9.65
N GLY A 68 -26.76 11.61 -9.39
CA GLY A 68 -26.74 10.16 -9.31
C GLY A 68 -26.69 9.42 -10.66
N GLY A 69 -26.82 8.11 -10.61
CA GLY A 69 -26.62 7.21 -11.73
C GLY A 69 -27.00 5.76 -11.43
N GLY A 70 -26.45 4.85 -12.20
CA GLY A 70 -26.58 3.40 -12.01
C GLY A 70 -25.50 2.79 -11.11
N GLY A 71 -24.65 3.60 -10.48
CA GLY A 71 -23.58 3.17 -9.59
C GLY A 71 -24.05 2.67 -8.24
N PHE A 72 -23.08 2.29 -7.41
CA PHE A 72 -23.28 1.92 -6.02
C PHE A 72 -24.05 3.03 -5.27
N ASP A 73 -25.05 2.66 -4.48
CA ASP A 73 -25.98 3.58 -3.80
C ASP A 73 -26.61 4.65 -4.71
N GLY A 74 -26.81 4.29 -5.99
CA GLY A 74 -27.40 5.21 -6.96
C GLY A 74 -26.46 6.32 -7.41
N SER A 75 -25.15 6.17 -7.22
CA SER A 75 -24.12 7.15 -7.59
C SER A 75 -24.01 7.36 -9.09
N ALA A 76 -23.65 8.58 -9.48
CA ALA A 76 -23.23 8.93 -10.83
C ALA A 76 -21.86 8.29 -11.14
N PRO A 77 -21.56 8.03 -12.42
CA PRO A 77 -20.22 7.61 -12.86
C PRO A 77 -19.15 8.58 -12.36
N GLY A 78 -18.05 8.02 -11.87
CA GLY A 78 -16.90 8.79 -11.37
C GLY A 78 -15.80 7.84 -10.91
N PRO A 79 -14.69 8.39 -10.38
CA PRO A 79 -13.67 7.60 -9.70
C PRO A 79 -14.29 6.71 -8.60
N PHE A 80 -13.64 5.59 -8.34
CA PHE A 80 -14.05 4.64 -7.30
C PHE A 80 -15.52 4.20 -7.45
N TYR A 81 -16.32 4.22 -6.38
CA TYR A 81 -17.73 3.82 -6.46
C TYR A 81 -18.67 4.89 -7.06
N GLY A 82 -18.12 6.04 -7.48
CA GLY A 82 -18.85 7.11 -8.14
C GLY A 82 -19.18 8.28 -7.22
N ILE A 83 -20.06 9.16 -7.71
CA ILE A 83 -20.47 10.39 -7.01
C ILE A 83 -21.91 10.24 -6.50
N TYR A 84 -22.13 10.34 -5.19
CA TYR A 84 -23.43 10.19 -4.55
C TYR A 84 -24.47 11.17 -5.10
N PRO A 85 -25.76 10.79 -5.12
CA PRO A 85 -26.84 11.75 -5.26
C PRO A 85 -26.74 12.83 -4.17
N ILE A 86 -26.98 14.09 -4.52
CA ILE A 86 -26.74 15.22 -3.61
C ILE A 86 -27.56 15.15 -2.32
N LYS A 87 -28.77 14.57 -2.40
CA LYS A 87 -29.62 14.37 -1.23
C LYS A 87 -28.94 13.46 -0.20
N ASP A 88 -28.27 12.41 -0.66
CA ASP A 88 -27.66 11.41 0.21
C ASP A 88 -26.33 11.95 0.75
N ALA A 89 -25.51 12.58 -0.10
CA ALA A 89 -24.32 13.32 0.31
C ALA A 89 -24.61 14.33 1.44
N LEU A 90 -25.63 15.18 1.27
CA LEU A 90 -26.03 16.16 2.30
C LEU A 90 -26.55 15.50 3.57
N LYS A 91 -27.27 14.37 3.45
CA LYS A 91 -27.79 13.65 4.62
C LYS A 91 -26.66 13.04 5.43
N PHE A 92 -25.66 12.42 4.78
CA PHE A 92 -24.53 11.79 5.46
C PHE A 92 -23.64 12.82 6.16
N SER A 93 -23.38 13.96 5.51
CA SER A 93 -22.51 15.00 6.08
C SER A 93 -23.22 15.95 7.04
N ALA A 94 -24.55 15.92 7.15
CA ALA A 94 -25.36 16.91 7.87
C ALA A 94 -24.86 17.29 9.27
N PRO A 95 -24.37 16.36 10.12
CA PRO A 95 -23.86 16.71 11.45
C PRO A 95 -22.67 17.67 11.43
N TYR A 96 -21.88 17.66 10.36
CA TYR A 96 -20.56 18.32 10.31
C TYR A 96 -20.52 19.57 9.41
N LEU A 97 -21.54 19.78 8.57
CA LEU A 97 -21.55 20.84 7.55
C LEU A 97 -21.43 22.27 8.12
N ALA A 98 -21.87 22.47 9.37
CA ALA A 98 -21.83 23.79 10.03
C ALA A 98 -20.47 24.07 10.72
N ASN A 99 -19.61 23.07 10.87
CA ASN A 99 -18.31 23.22 11.49
C ASN A 99 -17.30 23.79 10.47
N PRO A 100 -16.27 24.54 10.92
CA PRO A 100 -15.25 25.06 10.03
C PRO A 100 -14.38 23.93 9.45
N CYS A 101 -13.95 24.09 8.20
CA CYS A 101 -12.96 23.20 7.59
C CYS A 101 -11.55 23.48 8.15
N LEU A 102 -10.99 22.51 8.85
CA LEU A 102 -9.63 22.56 9.41
C LEU A 102 -8.59 21.87 8.50
N LEU A 103 -9.04 21.11 7.51
CA LEU A 103 -8.19 20.33 6.62
C LEU A 103 -7.37 21.25 5.70
N ARG A 104 -6.10 20.90 5.53
CA ARG A 104 -5.19 21.60 4.62
C ARG A 104 -4.39 20.59 3.79
N PRO A 105 -3.94 20.96 2.58
CA PRO A 105 -2.96 20.15 1.86
C PRO A 105 -1.68 19.99 2.69
N LYS A 106 -1.12 18.78 2.66
CA LYS A 106 0.23 18.47 3.21
C LYS A 106 0.39 18.85 4.69
N MET A 107 -0.61 18.53 5.51
CA MET A 107 -0.53 18.71 6.97
C MET A 107 0.65 17.93 7.56
N SER A 108 1.39 18.56 8.46
CA SER A 108 2.40 17.87 9.27
C SER A 108 1.73 16.92 10.27
N ASP A 109 2.50 16.00 10.84
CA ASP A 109 1.96 15.06 11.84
C ASP A 109 1.47 15.80 13.09
N GLU A 110 2.12 16.90 13.47
CA GLU A 110 1.68 17.76 14.59
C GLU A 110 0.35 18.44 14.28
N GLN A 111 0.20 18.98 13.07
CA GLN A 111 -1.04 19.62 12.63
C GLN A 111 -2.19 18.60 12.56
N TRP A 112 -1.90 17.39 12.09
CA TRP A 112 -2.90 16.32 12.00
C TRP A 112 -3.34 15.84 13.38
N ARG A 113 -2.39 15.55 14.28
CA ARG A 113 -2.69 15.17 15.69
C ARG A 113 -3.50 16.25 16.41
N ALA A 114 -3.22 17.53 16.16
CA ALA A 114 -3.93 18.63 16.81
C ALA A 114 -5.44 18.68 16.53
N ILE A 115 -5.91 18.00 15.47
CA ILE A 115 -7.33 17.95 15.10
C ILE A 115 -7.95 16.55 15.25
N GLY A 116 -7.26 15.61 15.92
CA GLY A 116 -7.75 14.24 16.16
C GLY A 116 -7.15 13.16 15.25
N GLY A 117 -6.13 13.48 14.47
CA GLY A 117 -5.43 12.51 13.63
C GLY A 117 -4.63 11.47 14.41
N PHE A 118 -4.55 10.24 13.92
CA PHE A 118 -3.88 9.10 14.56
C PHE A 118 -4.44 8.71 15.94
N ALA A 119 -5.71 9.04 16.26
CA ALA A 119 -6.27 8.78 17.59
C ALA A 119 -6.28 7.28 17.97
N TYR A 120 -6.29 6.37 16.98
CA TYR A 120 -6.14 4.93 17.21
C TYR A 120 -4.77 4.53 17.83
N GLU A 121 -3.76 5.40 17.75
CA GLU A 121 -2.43 5.19 18.37
C GLU A 121 -2.39 5.66 19.84
N GLN A 122 -3.45 6.29 20.33
CA GLN A 122 -3.56 6.80 21.70
C GLN A 122 -4.64 6.02 22.46
N GLU A 123 -4.44 5.81 23.77
CA GLU A 123 -5.47 5.19 24.63
C GLU A 123 -6.73 6.07 24.65
N CYS A 124 -7.79 5.58 23.98
CA CYS A 124 -9.19 6.04 23.95
C CYS A 124 -9.46 7.48 24.43
N GLY A 125 -9.46 8.42 23.48
CA GLY A 125 -10.16 9.70 23.59
C GLY A 125 -11.64 9.60 23.19
N ASP A 126 -12.40 10.70 23.36
CA ASP A 126 -13.80 10.80 22.92
C ASP A 126 -13.89 10.91 21.37
N GLU A 127 -13.99 9.75 20.69
CA GLU A 127 -14.02 9.58 19.21
C GLU A 127 -15.01 10.53 18.50
N GLU A 128 -16.18 10.76 19.10
CA GLU A 128 -17.25 11.60 18.52
C GLU A 128 -16.80 13.06 18.33
N SER A 129 -15.89 13.56 19.19
CA SER A 129 -15.37 14.94 19.09
C SER A 129 -14.27 15.12 18.03
N GLU A 130 -13.66 14.03 17.58
CA GLU A 130 -12.54 14.03 16.64
C GLU A 130 -13.06 13.97 15.20
N GLU A 131 -14.06 13.11 14.93
CA GLU A 131 -14.76 13.06 13.65
C GLU A 131 -15.38 14.42 13.30
N GLU A 132 -15.99 15.11 14.27
CA GLU A 132 -16.60 16.43 14.05
C GLU A 132 -15.60 17.50 13.60
N LYS A 133 -14.33 17.41 14.03
CA LYS A 133 -13.26 18.33 13.63
C LYS A 133 -12.73 18.00 12.24
N ILE A 134 -12.55 16.72 11.94
CA ILE A 134 -12.01 16.25 10.65
C ILE A 134 -13.03 16.44 9.53
N LEU A 135 -14.30 16.14 9.79
CA LEU A 135 -15.40 16.23 8.83
C LEU A 135 -16.04 17.62 8.77
N GLY A 136 -15.57 18.57 9.57
CA GLY A 136 -16.06 19.94 9.56
C GLY A 136 -15.85 20.60 8.19
N GLY A 137 -16.91 21.24 7.67
CA GLY A 137 -16.82 22.07 6.47
C GLY A 137 -16.46 21.31 5.19
N VAL A 138 -16.63 19.99 5.19
CA VAL A 138 -16.52 19.12 4.00
C VAL A 138 -17.83 18.39 3.73
N LEU A 139 -18.07 18.07 2.47
CA LEU A 139 -19.22 17.28 2.03
C LEU A 139 -18.70 15.96 1.47
N LEU A 140 -19.13 14.83 2.03
CA LEU A 140 -18.81 13.49 1.53
C LEU A 140 -19.61 13.25 0.24
N ILE A 141 -18.90 12.99 -0.86
CA ILE A 141 -19.49 12.89 -2.20
C ILE A 141 -19.32 11.51 -2.84
N GLY A 142 -18.60 10.59 -2.22
CA GLY A 142 -18.45 9.22 -2.71
C GLY A 142 -17.56 8.38 -1.81
N THR A 143 -17.71 7.06 -1.84
CA THR A 143 -16.82 6.12 -1.14
C THR A 143 -15.79 5.53 -2.09
N GLN A 144 -14.62 5.21 -1.54
CA GLN A 144 -13.58 4.45 -2.22
C GLN A 144 -13.58 2.97 -1.81
N GLY A 145 -14.42 2.60 -0.83
CA GLY A 145 -14.43 1.30 -0.17
C GLY A 145 -13.56 1.28 1.09
N CYS A 146 -13.71 0.22 1.89
CA CYS A 146 -13.05 0.11 3.20
C CYS A 146 -13.40 1.33 4.08
N SER A 147 -12.39 2.00 4.63
CA SER A 147 -12.48 3.22 5.46
C SER A 147 -12.32 4.52 4.65
N PHE A 148 -12.17 4.46 3.32
CA PHE A 148 -11.82 5.62 2.51
C PHE A 148 -13.04 6.32 1.90
N GLU A 149 -13.12 7.63 2.08
CA GLU A 149 -14.15 8.49 1.51
C GLU A 149 -13.54 9.59 0.62
N THR A 150 -14.32 10.07 -0.34
CA THR A 150 -14.02 11.23 -1.17
C THR A 150 -14.92 12.37 -0.75
N ALA A 151 -14.33 13.49 -0.37
CA ALA A 151 -15.02 14.68 0.08
C ALA A 151 -14.67 15.90 -0.77
N ILE A 152 -15.56 16.90 -0.76
CA ILE A 152 -15.30 18.22 -1.32
C ILE A 152 -15.34 19.27 -0.22
N VAL A 153 -14.35 20.15 -0.20
CA VAL A 153 -14.32 21.27 0.76
C VAL A 153 -15.41 22.27 0.39
N ILE A 154 -16.30 22.58 1.34
CA ILE A 154 -17.41 23.52 1.12
C ILE A 154 -17.20 24.87 1.80
N GLU A 155 -16.21 25.02 2.68
CA GLU A 155 -15.91 26.31 3.32
C GLU A 155 -14.41 26.56 3.42
N GLY A 156 -14.00 27.83 3.47
CA GLY A 156 -12.62 28.24 3.68
C GLY A 156 -11.79 28.37 2.41
N GLU A 157 -10.46 28.46 2.59
CA GLU A 157 -9.46 28.75 1.56
C GLU A 157 -9.45 27.71 0.42
N PHE A 158 -9.69 26.43 0.75
CA PHE A 158 -9.64 25.32 -0.21
C PHE A 158 -10.99 24.95 -0.80
N ARG A 159 -12.00 25.83 -0.68
CA ARG A 159 -13.36 25.59 -1.15
C ARG A 159 -13.40 25.13 -2.61
N GLY A 160 -14.07 23.99 -2.83
CA GLY A 160 -14.25 23.37 -4.14
C GLY A 160 -13.20 22.32 -4.51
N ARG A 161 -12.13 22.18 -3.72
CA ARG A 161 -11.12 21.12 -3.90
C ARG A 161 -11.60 19.79 -3.34
N ILE A 162 -11.11 18.72 -3.96
CA ILE A 162 -11.34 17.35 -3.52
C ILE A 162 -10.30 16.95 -2.47
N VAL A 163 -10.76 16.26 -1.43
CA VAL A 163 -9.92 15.67 -0.39
C VAL A 163 -10.37 14.22 -0.15
N ASN A 164 -9.41 13.31 -0.17
CA ASN A 164 -9.60 11.92 0.18
C ASN A 164 -9.34 11.75 1.67
N LEU A 165 -10.29 11.13 2.36
CA LEU A 165 -10.30 10.92 3.81
C LEU A 165 -10.23 9.43 4.12
N ASP A 166 -9.69 9.11 5.28
CA ASP A 166 -9.61 7.77 5.81
C ASP A 166 -10.20 7.78 7.23
N PHE A 167 -11.22 6.95 7.46
CA PHE A 167 -11.89 6.83 8.75
C PHE A 167 -11.07 6.03 9.77
N ASP A 168 -9.97 5.39 9.34
CA ASP A 168 -8.92 4.93 10.25
C ASP A 168 -8.00 6.09 10.68
N LEU A 169 -8.38 7.35 10.41
CA LEU A 169 -7.72 8.58 10.87
C LEU A 169 -6.28 8.78 10.38
N TYR A 170 -5.95 8.20 9.22
CA TYR A 170 -4.76 8.54 8.45
C TYR A 170 -4.89 9.93 7.81
N LYS A 171 -3.73 10.53 7.46
CA LYS A 171 -3.66 11.89 6.93
C LYS A 171 -4.50 12.07 5.65
N PRO A 172 -5.23 13.20 5.53
CA PRO A 172 -6.03 13.48 4.34
C PRO A 172 -5.13 13.75 3.14
N VAL A 173 -5.58 13.33 1.96
CA VAL A 173 -4.87 13.58 0.70
C VAL A 173 -5.72 14.48 -0.19
N PHE A 174 -5.25 15.71 -0.41
CA PHE A 174 -5.89 16.62 -1.35
C PHE A 174 -5.55 16.23 -2.79
N ALA A 175 -6.57 16.21 -3.64
CA ALA A 175 -6.34 16.10 -5.07
C ALA A 175 -5.56 17.32 -5.59
N PHE A 176 -4.80 17.12 -6.65
CA PHE A 176 -3.94 18.15 -7.25
C PHE A 176 -4.74 19.23 -7.98
N GLU A 177 -5.96 18.90 -8.40
CA GLU A 177 -6.82 19.81 -9.15
C GLU A 177 -7.43 20.89 -8.25
N SER A 178 -7.61 22.07 -8.85
CA SER A 178 -8.09 23.26 -8.15
C SER A 178 -9.58 23.21 -7.81
N ASN A 179 -10.35 22.38 -8.51
CA ASN A 179 -11.79 22.26 -8.35
C ASN A 179 -12.33 20.89 -8.81
N PHE A 180 -13.58 20.61 -8.44
CA PHE A 180 -14.30 19.38 -8.80
C PHE A 180 -14.32 19.05 -10.30
N LEU A 181 -14.56 20.02 -11.19
CA LEU A 181 -14.68 19.71 -12.63
C LEU A 181 -13.32 19.39 -13.25
N ASP A 182 -12.25 20.04 -12.82
CA ASP A 182 -10.89 19.72 -13.26
C ASP A 182 -10.52 18.29 -12.82
N TRP A 183 -10.81 17.94 -11.57
CA TRP A 183 -10.61 16.58 -11.04
C TRP A 183 -11.44 15.55 -11.81
N TYR A 184 -12.71 15.82 -12.05
CA TYR A 184 -13.59 14.90 -12.78
C TYR A 184 -13.20 14.76 -14.26
N GLU A 185 -12.80 15.87 -14.90
CA GLU A 185 -12.35 15.86 -16.29
C GLU A 185 -11.03 15.08 -16.44
N ARG A 186 -10.09 15.24 -15.49
CA ARG A 186 -8.86 14.45 -15.45
C ARG A 186 -9.13 12.95 -15.31
N TRP A 187 -10.07 12.54 -14.46
CA TRP A 187 -10.45 11.12 -14.35
C TRP A 187 -10.85 10.57 -15.72
N LEU A 188 -11.69 11.30 -16.45
CA LEU A 188 -12.10 10.89 -17.80
C LEU A 188 -10.92 10.84 -18.76
N ASP A 189 -10.00 11.79 -18.69
CA ASP A 189 -8.80 11.78 -19.52
C ASP A 189 -7.93 10.55 -19.26
N GLU A 190 -7.70 10.19 -18.00
CA GLU A 190 -6.92 9.00 -17.64
C GLU A 190 -7.62 7.68 -18.01
N VAL A 191 -8.97 7.64 -17.97
CA VAL A 191 -9.75 6.52 -18.49
C VAL A 191 -9.62 6.40 -20.01
N ILE A 192 -9.69 7.53 -20.72
CA ILE A 192 -9.64 7.56 -22.19
C ILE A 192 -8.24 7.21 -22.71
N SER A 193 -7.19 7.71 -22.06
CA SER A 193 -5.80 7.43 -22.43
C SER A 193 -5.35 6.01 -22.04
N GLY A 194 -6.05 5.38 -21.10
CA GLY A 194 -5.65 4.09 -20.52
C GLY A 194 -4.54 4.21 -19.49
N GLU A 195 -4.26 5.42 -18.99
CA GLU A 195 -3.34 5.66 -17.88
C GLU A 195 -3.85 5.06 -16.57
N LEU A 196 -5.18 5.04 -16.40
CA LEU A 196 -5.81 4.44 -15.23
C LEU A 196 -5.86 2.90 -15.37
N LYS A 197 -5.06 2.19 -14.58
CA LYS A 197 -4.93 0.72 -14.61
C LYS A 197 -6.17 -0.01 -14.06
N ASP A 198 -6.35 -1.25 -14.49
CA ASP A 198 -7.25 -2.23 -13.88
C ASP A 198 -6.93 -2.33 -12.37
N GLY A 199 -7.92 -2.04 -11.51
CA GLY A 199 -7.87 -2.32 -10.07
C GLY A 199 -7.05 -1.36 -9.18
N GLY A 200 -6.59 -0.21 -9.67
CA GLY A 200 -5.81 0.74 -8.87
C GLY A 200 -6.62 1.93 -8.35
N GLY A 201 -6.93 1.97 -7.05
CA GLY A 201 -7.55 3.10 -6.34
C GLY A 201 -6.62 4.32 -6.15
N GLY A 202 -5.72 4.60 -7.10
CA GLY A 202 -4.72 5.67 -6.97
C GLY A 202 -5.15 7.02 -7.57
N PHE A 203 -6.32 7.10 -8.20
CA PHE A 203 -6.80 8.34 -8.81
C PHE A 203 -7.01 9.42 -7.73
N GLY A 204 -6.51 10.64 -7.99
CA GLY A 204 -6.60 11.75 -7.04
C GLY A 204 -5.58 11.72 -5.89
N TYR A 205 -4.76 10.66 -5.77
CA TYR A 205 -3.64 10.62 -4.82
C TYR A 205 -2.31 11.09 -5.40
N TYR A 206 -2.16 11.05 -6.73
CA TYR A 206 -0.93 11.41 -7.43
C TYR A 206 -1.15 12.53 -8.44
N MET A 207 -0.08 13.25 -8.77
CA MET A 207 -0.11 14.34 -9.75
C MET A 207 -0.55 13.83 -11.14
N GLY A 208 -1.37 14.63 -11.82
CA GLY A 208 -1.85 14.35 -13.17
C GLY A 208 -0.85 14.73 -14.25
N GLY A 209 -1.20 14.44 -15.50
CA GLY A 209 -0.36 14.74 -16.66
C GLY A 209 0.37 13.51 -17.20
N SER A 210 0.85 13.65 -18.44
CA SER A 210 1.62 12.62 -19.13
C SER A 210 3.00 12.44 -18.50
N ALA A 211 3.64 11.29 -18.76
CA ALA A 211 5.00 11.04 -18.28
C ALA A 211 6.03 12.08 -18.79
N SER A 212 5.83 12.63 -19.98
CA SER A 212 6.70 13.69 -20.53
C SER A 212 6.53 15.00 -19.75
N GLU A 213 5.30 15.42 -19.48
CA GLU A 213 5.01 16.63 -18.70
C GLU A 213 5.54 16.51 -17.28
N LEU A 214 5.30 15.36 -16.62
CA LEU A 214 5.80 15.10 -15.26
C LEU A 214 7.33 15.13 -15.19
N LEU A 215 8.05 14.59 -16.20
CA LEU A 215 9.51 14.68 -16.25
C LEU A 215 10.03 16.10 -16.49
N GLN A 216 9.29 16.91 -17.25
CA GLN A 216 9.63 18.32 -17.43
C GLN A 216 9.45 19.09 -16.12
N ILE A 217 8.31 18.92 -15.45
CA ILE A 217 8.03 19.56 -14.16
C ILE A 217 9.05 19.11 -13.11
N TYR A 218 9.39 17.81 -13.07
CA TYR A 218 10.44 17.28 -12.21
C TYR A 218 11.78 17.99 -12.42
N GLU A 219 12.20 18.16 -13.69
CA GLU A 219 13.47 18.81 -14.03
C GLU A 219 13.48 20.28 -13.61
N GLU A 220 12.39 21.01 -13.88
CA GLU A 220 12.23 22.41 -13.47
C GLU A 220 12.22 22.56 -11.94
N ALA A 221 11.49 21.69 -11.24
CA ALA A 221 11.40 21.64 -9.78
C ALA A 221 12.76 21.32 -9.14
N ARG A 222 13.49 20.34 -9.69
CA ARG A 222 14.85 20.00 -9.29
C ARG A 222 15.80 21.19 -9.45
N ASN A 223 15.76 21.87 -10.59
CA ASN A 223 16.66 22.98 -10.88
C ASN A 223 16.42 24.21 -9.96
N ARG A 224 15.18 24.44 -9.52
CA ARG A 224 14.83 25.53 -8.62
C ARG A 224 14.89 25.18 -7.13
N GLY A 225 15.21 23.93 -6.78
CA GLY A 225 15.27 23.45 -5.40
C GLY A 225 13.91 23.22 -4.74
N ASP A 226 12.86 22.99 -5.52
CA ASP A 226 11.52 22.67 -5.03
C ASP A 226 11.37 21.17 -4.80
N THR A 227 11.77 20.72 -3.61
CA THR A 227 11.76 19.30 -3.22
C THR A 227 10.35 18.70 -3.24
N GLU A 228 9.34 19.47 -2.90
CA GLU A 228 7.97 19.00 -2.76
C GLU A 228 7.35 18.68 -4.12
N LEU A 229 7.37 19.63 -5.05
CA LEU A 229 6.86 19.43 -6.40
C LEU A 229 7.63 18.33 -7.14
N LYS A 230 8.95 18.29 -6.92
CA LYS A 230 9.82 17.25 -7.46
C LYS A 230 9.40 15.85 -6.99
N ASN A 231 9.11 15.69 -5.71
CA ASN A 231 8.66 14.41 -5.15
C ASN A 231 7.27 14.01 -5.67
N ASP A 232 6.34 14.95 -5.76
CA ASP A 232 5.01 14.72 -6.33
C ASP A 232 5.09 14.19 -7.78
N CYS A 233 6.03 14.71 -8.57
CA CYS A 233 6.27 14.24 -9.94
C CYS A 233 6.81 12.80 -9.98
N LEU A 234 7.80 12.48 -9.13
CA LEU A 234 8.37 11.13 -9.07
C LEU A 234 7.33 10.10 -8.61
N ASP A 235 6.52 10.44 -7.60
CA ASP A 235 5.47 9.56 -7.09
C ASP A 235 4.39 9.33 -8.14
N ALA A 236 4.00 10.37 -8.89
CA ALA A 236 3.12 10.23 -10.04
C ALA A 236 3.69 9.29 -11.11
N LEU A 237 4.96 9.46 -11.49
CA LEU A 237 5.62 8.61 -12.49
C LEU A 237 5.64 7.13 -12.11
N THR A 238 5.77 6.79 -10.81
CA THR A 238 5.72 5.37 -10.37
C THR A 238 4.38 4.69 -10.62
N HIS A 239 3.28 5.45 -10.71
CA HIS A 239 1.92 4.91 -10.87
C HIS A 239 1.40 4.95 -12.30
N LYS A 240 2.13 5.57 -13.24
CA LYS A 240 1.67 5.73 -14.62
C LYS A 240 1.66 4.42 -15.42
N ALA A 241 0.77 4.39 -16.39
CA ALA A 241 0.59 3.37 -17.42
C ALA A 241 0.27 4.06 -18.76
N PRO A 242 0.40 3.37 -19.91
CA PRO A 242 1.15 2.13 -20.12
C PRO A 242 2.65 2.34 -19.85
N ARG A 243 3.47 1.32 -20.16
CA ARG A 243 4.92 1.45 -20.04
C ARG A 243 5.43 2.58 -20.93
N PHE A 244 6.45 3.27 -20.46
CA PHE A 244 6.99 4.45 -21.12
C PHE A 244 7.72 4.13 -22.42
N GLU A 245 7.64 5.07 -23.35
CA GLU A 245 8.38 5.03 -24.61
C GLU A 245 9.88 5.19 -24.38
N THR A 246 10.69 4.70 -25.33
CA THR A 246 12.16 4.73 -25.24
C THR A 246 12.71 6.12 -24.95
N GLN A 247 12.18 7.17 -25.58
CA GLN A 247 12.66 8.54 -25.38
C GLN A 247 12.50 9.02 -23.93
N ILE A 248 11.39 8.64 -23.27
CA ILE A 248 11.12 8.94 -21.86
C ILE A 248 12.09 8.17 -20.96
N LEU A 249 12.34 6.89 -21.28
CA LEU A 249 13.31 6.06 -20.56
C LEU A 249 14.73 6.60 -20.70
N ASP A 250 15.12 7.06 -21.89
CA ASP A 250 16.43 7.66 -22.14
C ASP A 250 16.62 8.93 -21.29
N LYS A 251 15.57 9.75 -21.17
CA LYS A 251 15.57 10.94 -20.31
C LYS A 251 15.70 10.55 -18.83
N ILE A 252 14.91 9.59 -18.34
CA ILE A 252 15.01 9.07 -16.96
C ILE A 252 16.43 8.56 -16.68
N GLU A 253 16.98 7.77 -17.59
CA GLU A 253 18.32 7.20 -17.45
C GLU A 253 19.40 8.28 -17.45
N SER A 254 19.22 9.38 -18.20
CA SER A 254 20.13 10.53 -18.16
C SER A 254 20.15 11.21 -16.79
N PHE A 255 19.01 11.28 -16.09
CA PHE A 255 18.97 11.78 -14.72
C PHE A 255 19.70 10.83 -13.78
N ILE A 256 19.44 9.53 -13.85
CA ILE A 256 20.09 8.50 -13.02
C ILE A 256 21.63 8.56 -13.13
N LYS A 257 22.16 8.72 -14.35
CA LYS A 257 23.61 8.79 -14.61
C LYS A 257 24.28 10.01 -13.96
N ASN A 258 23.55 11.12 -13.85
CA ASN A 258 24.05 12.39 -13.33
C ASN A 258 23.71 12.62 -11.85
N GLU A 259 22.91 11.73 -11.25
CA GLU A 259 22.40 11.89 -9.91
C GLU A 259 23.37 11.29 -8.86
N ALA A 260 23.50 11.95 -7.72
CA ALA A 260 24.27 11.45 -6.57
C ALA A 260 23.52 10.29 -5.87
N TYR A 261 24.09 9.75 -4.78
CA TYR A 261 23.43 8.71 -3.98
C TYR A 261 22.26 9.34 -3.20
N SER A 262 21.15 9.62 -3.89
CA SER A 262 19.99 10.36 -3.38
C SER A 262 18.69 9.55 -3.47
N GLU A 263 17.64 10.02 -2.80
CA GLU A 263 16.30 9.45 -2.92
C GLU A 263 15.77 9.51 -4.36
N ASP A 264 16.10 10.56 -5.11
CA ASP A 264 15.77 10.70 -6.52
C ASP A 264 16.37 9.56 -7.34
N PHE A 265 17.64 9.23 -7.11
CA PHE A 265 18.29 8.10 -7.77
C PHE A 265 17.52 6.80 -7.50
N ALA A 266 17.08 6.57 -6.26
CA ALA A 266 16.32 5.38 -5.89
C ALA A 266 14.95 5.33 -6.60
N LYS A 267 14.18 6.43 -6.56
CA LYS A 267 12.87 6.51 -7.23
C LYS A 267 12.99 6.38 -8.75
N LEU A 268 13.92 7.10 -9.38
CA LEU A 268 14.16 7.02 -10.83
C LEU A 268 14.61 5.62 -11.26
N THR A 269 15.49 4.97 -10.49
CA THR A 269 15.91 3.58 -10.76
C THR A 269 14.75 2.60 -10.65
N SER A 270 13.86 2.79 -9.66
CA SER A 270 12.65 1.99 -9.52
C SER A 270 11.70 2.17 -10.71
N ILE A 271 11.45 3.41 -11.13
CA ILE A 271 10.64 3.75 -12.30
C ILE A 271 11.22 3.10 -13.57
N LEU A 272 12.54 3.21 -13.76
CA LEU A 272 13.23 2.61 -14.90
C LEU A 272 13.09 1.08 -14.89
N CYS A 273 13.26 0.42 -13.74
CA CYS A 273 13.12 -1.03 -13.63
C CYS A 273 11.68 -1.52 -13.85
N ALA A 274 10.68 -0.79 -13.36
CA ALA A 274 9.27 -1.12 -13.54
C ALA A 274 8.85 -1.09 -15.03
N ASN A 275 9.43 -0.17 -15.79
CA ASN A 275 9.18 -0.03 -17.22
C ASN A 275 10.07 -0.95 -18.07
N ASP A 276 11.38 -0.99 -17.78
CA ASP A 276 12.40 -1.78 -18.48
C ASP A 276 13.50 -2.25 -17.50
N PHE A 277 13.25 -3.39 -16.86
CA PHE A 277 14.19 -4.04 -15.94
C PHE A 277 15.57 -4.30 -16.56
N ALA A 278 15.65 -4.58 -17.88
CA ALA A 278 16.93 -4.87 -18.52
C ALA A 278 17.85 -3.65 -18.59
N ARG A 279 17.28 -2.44 -18.74
CA ARG A 279 18.02 -1.18 -18.61
C ARG A 279 18.32 -0.86 -17.16
N GLY A 280 17.30 -0.90 -16.30
CA GLY A 280 17.40 -0.46 -14.92
C GLY A 280 18.36 -1.30 -14.07
N LYS A 281 18.54 -2.59 -14.39
CA LYS A 281 19.40 -3.49 -13.60
C LYS A 281 20.87 -3.03 -13.50
N ALA A 282 21.36 -2.24 -14.46
CA ALA A 282 22.71 -1.68 -14.41
C ALA A 282 22.98 -0.80 -13.17
N TYR A 283 21.91 -0.27 -12.55
CA TYR A 283 21.98 0.64 -11.41
C TYR A 283 21.70 -0.04 -10.06
N LEU A 284 21.34 -1.33 -10.06
CA LEU A 284 20.91 -2.04 -8.84
C LEU A 284 22.01 -2.26 -7.81
N ALA A 285 23.26 -2.48 -8.24
CA ALA A 285 24.39 -2.61 -7.31
C ALA A 285 24.62 -1.33 -6.51
N ARG A 286 24.46 -0.17 -7.18
CA ARG A 286 24.51 1.14 -6.53
C ARG A 286 23.30 1.35 -5.62
N LEU A 287 22.10 0.96 -6.06
CA LEU A 287 20.89 1.08 -5.27
C LEU A 287 20.96 0.30 -3.95
N ALA A 288 21.57 -0.89 -3.95
CA ALA A 288 21.73 -1.72 -2.75
C ALA A 288 22.48 -1.01 -1.60
N GLN A 289 23.31 -0.02 -1.91
CA GLN A 289 24.04 0.78 -0.92
C GLN A 289 23.19 1.92 -0.31
N ILE A 290 22.11 2.32 -0.98
CA ILE A 290 21.24 3.44 -0.59
C ILE A 290 19.96 2.90 0.04
N ASP A 291 19.31 1.97 -0.65
CA ASP A 291 18.06 1.37 -0.24
C ASP A 291 18.08 -0.12 -0.58
N TYR A 292 18.64 -0.89 0.35
CA TYR A 292 18.80 -2.34 0.20
C TYR A 292 17.46 -3.06 0.07
N LEU A 293 16.43 -2.59 0.77
CA LEU A 293 15.08 -3.13 0.66
C LEU A 293 14.52 -2.93 -0.76
N LEU A 294 14.59 -1.70 -1.28
CA LEU A 294 14.08 -1.39 -2.61
C LEU A 294 14.82 -2.17 -3.70
N PHE A 295 16.14 -2.34 -3.55
CA PHE A 295 16.93 -3.22 -4.42
C PHE A 295 16.36 -4.65 -4.49
N LEU A 296 16.08 -5.28 -3.35
CA LEU A 296 15.53 -6.64 -3.31
C LEU A 296 14.09 -6.69 -3.88
N GLN A 297 13.28 -5.69 -3.55
CA GLN A 297 11.91 -5.55 -4.03
C GLN A 297 11.84 -5.42 -5.55
N ILE A 298 12.71 -4.59 -6.16
CA ILE A 298 12.75 -4.41 -7.61
C ILE A 298 13.04 -5.74 -8.32
N ILE A 299 13.99 -6.53 -7.82
CA ILE A 299 14.29 -7.86 -8.38
C ILE A 299 13.06 -8.76 -8.26
N HIS A 300 12.40 -8.76 -7.09
CA HIS A 300 11.23 -9.61 -6.85
C HIS A 300 10.02 -9.25 -7.72
N TRP A 301 9.74 -7.96 -7.92
CA TRP A 301 8.55 -7.50 -8.64
C TRP A 301 8.76 -7.42 -10.16
N TRP A 302 9.94 -6.99 -10.62
CA TRP A 302 10.13 -6.59 -12.01
C TRP A 302 11.00 -7.53 -12.84
N ALA A 303 11.79 -8.41 -12.22
CA ALA A 303 12.55 -9.41 -12.97
C ALA A 303 11.61 -10.45 -13.59
N LYS A 304 11.60 -10.55 -14.93
CA LYS A 304 10.85 -11.59 -15.65
C LYS A 304 11.40 -12.99 -15.36
N ASP A 305 12.73 -13.13 -15.39
CA ASP A 305 13.43 -14.34 -14.96
C ASP A 305 14.04 -14.10 -13.57
N LYS A 306 13.25 -14.44 -12.54
CA LYS A 306 13.66 -14.29 -11.14
C LYS A 306 14.90 -15.12 -10.81
N LYS A 307 15.04 -16.32 -11.40
CA LYS A 307 16.17 -17.20 -11.10
C LYS A 307 17.47 -16.61 -11.64
N ALA A 308 17.47 -16.13 -12.89
CA ALA A 308 18.64 -15.50 -13.49
C ALA A 308 19.03 -14.22 -12.74
N ALA A 309 18.06 -13.33 -12.48
CA ALA A 309 18.32 -12.08 -11.77
C ALA A 309 18.81 -12.29 -10.33
N SER A 310 18.20 -13.23 -9.58
CA SER A 310 18.64 -13.54 -8.23
C SER A 310 20.07 -14.09 -8.19
N ARG A 311 20.50 -14.85 -9.21
CA ARG A 311 21.89 -15.33 -9.31
C ARG A 311 22.85 -14.21 -9.69
N GLU A 312 22.46 -13.35 -10.62
CA GLU A 312 23.25 -12.18 -11.06
C GLU A 312 23.58 -11.25 -9.88
N PHE A 313 22.60 -10.98 -9.02
CA PHE A 313 22.72 -10.03 -7.92
C PHE A 313 23.03 -10.64 -6.55
N MET A 314 23.35 -11.94 -6.50
CA MET A 314 23.60 -12.65 -5.24
C MET A 314 24.77 -12.06 -4.45
N SER A 315 25.91 -11.80 -5.09
CA SER A 315 27.09 -11.23 -4.41
C SER A 315 26.77 -9.88 -3.77
N VAL A 316 26.08 -9.01 -4.53
CA VAL A 316 25.65 -7.70 -4.04
C VAL A 316 24.71 -7.84 -2.86
N ALA A 317 23.74 -8.77 -2.91
CA ALA A 317 22.83 -9.01 -1.81
C ALA A 317 23.56 -9.51 -0.55
N ASP A 318 24.47 -10.47 -0.72
CA ASP A 318 25.28 -11.02 0.37
C ASP A 318 26.16 -9.95 1.05
N GLU A 319 26.84 -9.11 0.27
CA GLU A 319 27.69 -8.02 0.76
C GLU A 319 26.92 -6.98 1.58
N ASN A 320 25.62 -6.81 1.30
CA ASN A 320 24.76 -5.84 1.97
C ASN A 320 23.86 -6.46 3.05
N ALA A 321 23.88 -7.78 3.25
CA ALA A 321 22.98 -8.47 4.18
C ALA A 321 23.15 -8.02 5.64
N ALA A 322 24.33 -7.53 6.03
CA ALA A 322 24.57 -6.96 7.36
C ALA A 322 23.68 -5.74 7.68
N GLN A 323 23.21 -5.03 6.65
CA GLN A 323 22.27 -3.90 6.82
C GLN A 323 20.96 -4.33 7.49
N ILE A 324 20.55 -5.61 7.36
CA ILE A 324 19.30 -6.13 7.92
C ILE A 324 19.32 -6.05 9.45
N LEU A 325 20.43 -6.46 10.08
CA LEU A 325 20.56 -6.45 11.55
C LEU A 325 20.91 -5.06 12.11
N ASN A 326 21.48 -4.19 11.28
CA ASN A 326 21.84 -2.82 11.66
C ASN A 326 20.69 -1.82 11.48
N GLN A 327 19.58 -2.24 10.87
CA GLN A 327 18.41 -1.40 10.65
C GLN A 327 17.68 -1.14 11.96
N LYS A 328 17.44 0.15 12.27
CA LYS A 328 16.76 0.58 13.51
C LYS A 328 15.25 0.38 13.45
N ASP A 329 14.69 0.55 12.26
CA ASP A 329 13.27 0.30 12.00
C ASP A 329 13.03 -1.22 11.93
N GLU A 330 12.43 -1.77 12.98
CA GLU A 330 12.20 -3.22 13.12
C GLU A 330 11.30 -3.79 12.02
N GLU A 331 10.29 -3.05 11.58
CA GLU A 331 9.39 -3.49 10.51
C GLU A 331 10.15 -3.51 9.19
N ARG A 332 10.90 -2.44 8.89
CA ARG A 332 11.74 -2.38 7.69
C ARG A 332 12.81 -3.46 7.70
N ALA A 333 13.42 -3.75 8.85
CA ALA A 333 14.39 -4.83 9.02
C ALA A 333 13.79 -6.20 8.69
N ALA A 334 12.62 -6.51 9.28
CA ALA A 334 11.89 -7.75 9.03
C ALA A 334 11.47 -7.87 7.56
N GLN A 335 10.97 -6.79 6.96
CA GLN A 335 10.59 -6.77 5.55
C GLN A 335 11.80 -6.99 4.63
N THR A 336 12.93 -6.35 4.92
CA THR A 336 14.19 -6.52 4.16
C THR A 336 14.66 -7.97 4.21
N PHE A 337 14.65 -8.59 5.39
CA PHE A 337 15.01 -9.99 5.54
C PHE A 337 14.09 -10.92 4.74
N ARG A 338 12.78 -10.68 4.77
CA ARG A 338 11.81 -11.45 3.97
C ARG A 338 12.14 -11.40 2.48
N PHE A 339 12.36 -10.20 1.93
CA PHE A 339 12.72 -10.07 0.51
C PHE A 339 14.09 -10.68 0.19
N TYR A 340 15.04 -10.63 1.12
CA TYR A 340 16.33 -11.32 0.98
C TYR A 340 16.13 -12.84 0.87
N THR A 341 15.28 -13.44 1.71
CA THR A 341 14.96 -14.88 1.59
C THR A 341 14.29 -15.23 0.26
N TYR A 342 13.42 -14.37 -0.29
CA TYR A 342 12.85 -14.59 -1.62
C TYR A 342 13.92 -14.60 -2.72
N LEU A 343 14.92 -13.71 -2.64
CA LEU A 343 16.04 -13.69 -3.58
C LEU A 343 16.83 -15.00 -3.49
N LEU A 344 17.16 -15.45 -2.28
CA LEU A 344 17.88 -16.71 -2.05
C LEU A 344 17.10 -17.93 -2.58
N GLU A 345 15.80 -17.99 -2.32
CA GLU A 345 14.93 -19.07 -2.79
C GLU A 345 14.81 -19.11 -4.31
N ASN A 346 14.69 -17.94 -4.96
CA ASN A 346 14.60 -17.82 -6.41
C ASN A 346 15.88 -18.26 -7.11
N ALA A 347 17.05 -18.08 -6.49
CA ALA A 347 18.33 -18.55 -7.04
C ALA A 347 18.44 -20.09 -7.12
N LYS A 348 17.58 -20.82 -6.37
CA LYS A 348 17.56 -22.29 -6.26
C LYS A 348 18.91 -22.86 -5.81
N LEU A 349 19.46 -22.28 -4.75
CA LEU A 349 20.72 -22.70 -4.11
C LEU A 349 20.46 -23.06 -2.64
N ASP A 350 21.37 -23.82 -2.02
CA ASP A 350 21.38 -23.97 -0.56
C ASP A 350 21.83 -22.66 0.07
N TYR A 351 20.93 -22.01 0.79
CA TYR A 351 21.17 -20.72 1.45
C TYR A 351 21.13 -20.81 2.98
N GLY A 352 20.96 -22.01 3.56
CA GLY A 352 20.72 -22.12 5.00
C GLY A 352 21.85 -21.54 5.85
N ALA A 353 23.11 -21.73 5.42
CA ALA A 353 24.29 -21.18 6.11
C ALA A 353 24.34 -19.65 6.06
N LYS A 354 23.69 -19.02 5.08
CA LYS A 354 23.62 -17.56 4.94
C LYS A 354 22.62 -16.94 5.90
N ILE A 355 21.60 -17.69 6.31
CA ILE A 355 20.49 -17.16 7.11
C ILE A 355 20.46 -17.67 8.55
N GLU A 356 21.17 -18.76 8.88
CA GLU A 356 21.03 -19.41 10.19
C GLU A 356 21.35 -18.50 11.38
N HIS A 357 22.25 -17.54 11.21
CA HIS A 357 22.59 -16.57 12.26
C HIS A 357 21.45 -15.58 12.59
N PHE A 358 20.44 -15.42 11.72
CA PHE A 358 19.26 -14.61 12.00
C PHE A 358 18.29 -15.28 13.00
N ALA A 359 18.48 -16.57 13.29
CA ALA A 359 17.65 -17.30 14.26
C ALA A 359 17.71 -16.74 15.69
N THR A 360 18.74 -15.95 16.01
CA THR A 360 18.92 -15.29 17.32
C THR A 360 18.74 -13.78 17.26
N SER A 361 18.07 -13.26 16.22
CA SER A 361 17.78 -11.83 16.12
C SER A 361 16.89 -11.35 17.27
N PRO A 362 17.11 -10.15 17.83
CA PRO A 362 16.18 -9.57 18.81
C PRO A 362 14.78 -9.36 18.22
N ASN A 363 14.68 -9.15 16.91
CA ASN A 363 13.42 -8.99 16.21
C ASN A 363 12.75 -10.35 15.95
N TYR A 364 11.60 -10.59 16.58
CA TYR A 364 10.90 -11.87 16.46
C TYR A 364 10.40 -12.14 15.03
N SER A 365 10.02 -11.12 14.26
CA SER A 365 9.56 -11.28 12.87
C SER A 365 10.68 -11.77 11.95
N ILE A 366 11.93 -11.38 12.25
CA ILE A 366 13.12 -11.94 11.59
C ILE A 366 13.29 -13.41 11.97
N ARG A 367 13.15 -13.76 13.26
CA ARG A 367 13.24 -15.17 13.70
C ARG A 367 12.18 -16.05 13.04
N VAL A 368 10.93 -15.61 13.01
CA VAL A 368 9.81 -16.23 12.27
C VAL A 368 10.20 -16.53 10.83
N THR A 369 10.68 -15.51 10.11
CA THR A 369 11.06 -15.64 8.69
C THR A 369 12.24 -16.60 8.52
N CYS A 370 13.20 -16.60 9.46
CA CYS A 370 14.38 -17.45 9.42
C CYS A 370 14.02 -18.93 9.55
N PHE A 371 13.24 -19.28 10.58
CA PHE A 371 12.80 -20.65 10.79
C PHE A 371 11.91 -21.15 9.65
N TYR A 372 11.01 -20.31 9.14
CA TYR A 372 10.21 -20.63 7.97
C TYR A 372 11.11 -20.97 6.78
N ALA A 373 12.07 -20.10 6.45
CA ALA A 373 12.94 -20.25 5.30
C ALA A 373 13.89 -21.46 5.42
N LEU A 374 14.41 -21.76 6.61
CA LEU A 374 15.18 -22.99 6.87
C LEU A 374 14.31 -24.23 6.73
N GLY A 375 13.05 -24.19 7.17
CA GLY A 375 12.09 -25.28 7.07
C GLY A 375 11.73 -25.68 5.63
N GLN A 376 11.86 -24.75 4.67
CA GLN A 376 11.62 -25.01 3.24
C GLN A 376 12.80 -25.71 2.54
N LEU A 377 13.98 -25.78 3.17
CA LEU A 377 15.15 -26.41 2.56
C LEU A 377 15.01 -27.94 2.51
N LYS A 378 15.33 -28.53 1.36
CA LYS A 378 15.37 -30.00 1.21
C LYS A 378 16.38 -30.66 2.15
N ASN A 379 17.44 -29.95 2.50
CA ASN A 379 18.51 -30.38 3.40
C ASN A 379 18.41 -29.75 4.81
N LYS A 380 17.20 -29.36 5.24
CA LYS A 380 16.96 -28.71 6.55
C LYS A 380 17.50 -29.48 7.77
N SER A 381 17.69 -30.80 7.66
CA SER A 381 18.34 -31.61 8.71
C SER A 381 19.76 -31.16 9.04
N LYS A 382 20.49 -30.56 8.09
CA LYS A 382 21.81 -29.94 8.32
C LYS A 382 21.76 -28.81 9.36
N TYR A 383 20.62 -28.14 9.45
CA TYR A 383 20.39 -26.97 10.31
C TYR A 383 19.61 -27.32 11.58
N LEU A 384 19.58 -28.60 11.97
CA LEU A 384 18.80 -29.08 13.12
C LEU A 384 19.11 -28.32 14.41
N LYS A 385 20.40 -28.06 14.69
CA LYS A 385 20.82 -27.30 15.88
C LYS A 385 20.20 -25.90 15.90
N THR A 386 20.16 -25.23 14.76
CA THR A 386 19.54 -23.92 14.60
C THR A 386 18.03 -24.02 14.77
N LEU A 387 17.37 -24.98 14.10
CA LEU A 387 15.92 -25.19 14.21
C LEU A 387 15.46 -25.48 15.64
N ILE A 388 16.28 -26.18 16.43
CA ILE A 388 16.03 -26.46 17.85
C ILE A 388 15.94 -25.17 18.67
N LEU A 389 16.72 -24.12 18.34
CA LEU A 389 16.66 -22.84 19.07
C LEU A 389 15.25 -22.25 19.06
N GLY A 390 14.55 -22.33 17.92
CA GLY A 390 13.20 -21.81 17.77
C GLY A 390 12.16 -22.56 18.60
N LEU A 391 12.41 -23.83 18.97
CA LEU A 391 11.51 -24.57 19.87
C LEU A 391 11.55 -24.03 21.30
N SER A 392 12.65 -23.37 21.69
CA SER A 392 12.83 -22.75 23.01
C SER A 392 12.57 -21.24 23.02
N ASP A 393 12.18 -20.66 21.88
CA ASP A 393 11.94 -19.22 21.75
C ASP A 393 10.88 -18.72 22.74
N GLU A 394 10.98 -17.47 23.19
CA GLU A 394 10.02 -16.86 24.11
C GLU A 394 8.67 -16.59 23.44
N GLU A 395 8.68 -16.29 22.13
CA GLU A 395 7.49 -15.93 21.37
C GLU A 395 6.73 -17.17 20.87
N PRO A 396 5.47 -17.39 21.29
CA PRO A 396 4.64 -18.52 20.86
C PRO A 396 4.57 -18.75 19.35
N TYR A 397 4.53 -17.65 18.60
CA TYR A 397 4.43 -17.72 17.14
C TYR A 397 5.74 -18.21 16.51
N VAL A 398 6.90 -17.81 17.05
CA VAL A 398 8.20 -18.34 16.61
C VAL A 398 8.28 -19.85 16.83
N VAL A 399 7.82 -20.32 17.99
CA VAL A 399 7.76 -21.76 18.32
C VAL A 399 6.88 -22.52 17.34
N THR A 400 5.71 -21.96 17.01
CA THR A 400 4.80 -22.54 16.02
C THR A 400 5.51 -22.76 14.68
N ILE A 401 6.24 -21.75 14.20
CA ILE A 401 6.97 -21.84 12.93
C ILE A 401 8.16 -22.79 13.03
N ALA A 402 8.88 -22.82 14.15
CA ALA A 402 9.96 -23.78 14.39
C ALA A 402 9.46 -25.24 14.37
N LEU A 403 8.30 -25.52 14.97
CA LEU A 403 7.63 -26.82 14.90
C LEU A 403 7.28 -27.21 13.46
N GLN A 404 6.76 -26.27 12.68
CA GLN A 404 6.50 -26.48 11.25
C GLN A 404 7.80 -26.77 10.48
N ALA A 405 8.88 -26.06 10.80
CA ALA A 405 10.18 -26.23 10.16
C ALA A 405 10.79 -27.61 10.43
N VAL A 406 10.71 -28.13 11.66
CA VAL A 406 11.20 -29.48 12.01
C VAL A 406 10.25 -30.60 11.61
N CYS A 407 9.01 -30.29 11.20
CA CYS A 407 8.03 -31.28 10.77
C CYS A 407 8.59 -32.16 9.63
N GLY A 408 8.42 -33.47 9.77
CA GLY A 408 8.98 -34.48 8.86
C GLY A 408 10.43 -34.89 9.17
N LEU A 409 11.09 -34.28 10.15
CA LEU A 409 12.37 -34.77 10.67
C LEU A 409 12.13 -35.84 11.75
N THR A 410 12.79 -36.99 11.62
CA THR A 410 12.70 -38.13 12.55
C THR A 410 13.95 -38.26 13.42
N ASP A 411 14.59 -37.14 13.78
CA ASP A 411 15.81 -37.11 14.58
C ASP A 411 15.49 -37.09 16.08
N GLU A 412 15.92 -38.11 16.82
CA GLU A 412 15.61 -38.28 18.25
C GLU A 412 16.13 -37.13 19.13
N ARG A 413 17.12 -36.36 18.66
CA ARG A 413 17.60 -35.16 19.37
C ARG A 413 16.52 -34.10 19.53
N LEU A 414 15.43 -34.15 18.77
CA LEU A 414 14.27 -33.26 18.92
C LEU A 414 13.45 -33.57 20.18
N LEU A 415 13.41 -34.83 20.64
CA LEU A 415 12.46 -35.28 21.66
C LEU A 415 12.57 -34.52 23.00
N PRO A 416 13.78 -34.23 23.54
CA PRO A 416 13.89 -33.41 24.75
C PRO A 416 13.31 -32.00 24.59
N HIS A 417 13.52 -31.37 23.42
CA HIS A 417 13.01 -30.03 23.13
C HIS A 417 11.49 -30.03 22.89
N LEU A 418 10.95 -31.03 22.19
CA LEU A 418 9.51 -31.19 22.00
C LEU A 418 8.80 -31.46 23.33
N LYS A 419 9.43 -32.19 24.26
CA LYS A 419 8.94 -32.33 25.64
C LYS A 419 8.87 -30.98 26.35
N ALA A 420 9.92 -30.17 26.25
CA ALA A 420 9.95 -28.83 26.86
C ALA A 420 8.83 -27.93 26.31
N VAL A 421 8.60 -27.95 24.98
CA VAL A 421 7.47 -27.25 24.35
C VAL A 421 6.14 -27.75 24.93
N ALA A 422 5.94 -29.06 25.03
CA ALA A 422 4.72 -29.63 25.61
C ALA A 422 4.49 -29.15 27.05
N GLN A 423 5.56 -29.06 27.86
CA GLN A 423 5.50 -28.62 29.26
C GLN A 423 5.17 -27.14 29.38
N ARG A 424 5.72 -26.31 28.49
CA ARG A 424 5.50 -24.85 28.50
C ARG A 424 4.09 -24.47 28.04
N PHE A 425 3.59 -25.11 26.97
CA PHE A 425 2.29 -24.75 26.37
C PHE A 425 1.19 -25.74 26.78
N LEU A 426 0.32 -25.28 27.69
CA LEU A 426 -0.85 -26.03 28.14
C LEU A 426 -2.01 -25.90 27.15
N LYS A 427 -2.94 -26.85 27.20
CA LYS A 427 -3.95 -27.08 26.15
C LYS A 427 -4.95 -25.94 25.99
N ASP A 428 -5.01 -24.99 26.93
CA ASP A 428 -6.12 -24.07 27.07
C ASP A 428 -5.81 -22.61 26.63
N ASP A 429 -4.54 -22.24 26.44
CA ASP A 429 -4.17 -20.85 26.06
C ASP A 429 -3.59 -20.71 24.62
N GLU A 430 -3.05 -21.77 24.00
CA GLU A 430 -2.38 -21.66 22.68
C GLU A 430 -2.58 -22.89 21.77
N ASN A 431 -3.80 -23.05 21.26
CA ASN A 431 -4.18 -24.18 20.42
C ASN A 431 -3.27 -24.41 19.19
N SER A 432 -2.66 -23.35 18.64
CA SER A 432 -1.79 -23.46 17.46
C SER A 432 -0.48 -24.20 17.75
N VAL A 433 0.20 -23.88 18.85
CA VAL A 433 1.48 -24.51 19.21
C VAL A 433 1.29 -26.00 19.46
N VAL A 434 0.28 -26.35 20.27
CA VAL A 434 -0.04 -27.75 20.61
C VAL A 434 -0.42 -28.56 19.38
N THR A 435 -1.18 -27.97 18.45
CA THR A 435 -1.57 -28.64 17.19
C THR A 435 -0.35 -28.95 16.33
N ASN A 436 0.57 -28.00 16.17
CA ASN A 436 1.79 -28.23 15.39
C ASN A 436 2.73 -29.21 16.10
N LEU A 437 2.83 -29.16 17.42
CA LEU A 437 3.59 -30.13 18.22
C LEU A 437 3.11 -31.56 17.98
N ASN A 438 1.80 -31.80 18.03
CA ASN A 438 1.26 -33.15 17.79
C ASN A 438 1.56 -33.66 16.38
N ARG A 439 1.61 -32.79 15.35
CA ARG A 439 2.03 -33.18 14.00
C ARG A 439 3.48 -33.61 13.93
N VAL A 440 4.38 -32.92 14.66
CA VAL A 440 5.80 -33.30 14.72
C VAL A 440 5.99 -34.62 15.49
N LEU A 441 5.14 -34.91 16.48
CA LEU A 441 5.20 -36.12 17.31
C LEU A 441 4.60 -37.37 16.66
N GLU A 442 3.72 -37.20 15.68
CA GLU A 442 3.01 -38.30 15.02
C GLU A 442 3.96 -39.39 14.46
N PRO A 443 5.06 -39.07 13.75
CA PRO A 443 6.01 -40.09 13.27
C PRO A 443 6.71 -40.88 14.38
N TYR A 444 6.75 -40.35 15.60
CA TYR A 444 7.32 -41.05 16.77
C TYR A 444 6.29 -41.91 17.51
N GLY A 445 5.02 -41.93 17.07
CA GLY A 445 3.92 -42.57 17.79
C GLY A 445 3.53 -41.86 19.10
N LEU A 446 3.95 -40.60 19.25
CA LEU A 446 3.76 -39.79 20.45
C LEU A 446 2.68 -38.72 20.23
N ASP A 447 2.23 -38.14 21.34
CA ASP A 447 1.41 -36.94 21.40
C ASP A 447 1.87 -36.06 22.56
N ASN A 448 1.34 -34.85 22.66
CA ASN A 448 1.71 -33.88 23.68
C ASN A 448 1.51 -34.38 25.13
N LYS A 449 0.66 -35.39 25.37
CA LYS A 449 0.47 -36.00 26.70
C LYS A 449 1.47 -37.12 26.96
N LYS A 450 1.75 -37.95 25.96
CA LYS A 450 2.70 -39.07 26.05
C LYS A 450 4.13 -38.59 26.23
N ILE A 451 4.55 -37.58 25.44
CA ILE A 451 5.94 -37.09 25.52
C ILE A 451 6.28 -36.47 26.88
N LYS A 452 5.30 -35.86 27.57
CA LYS A 452 5.48 -35.32 28.93
C LYS A 452 5.92 -36.38 29.94
N LYS A 453 5.55 -37.65 29.71
CA LYS A 453 5.84 -38.78 30.59
C LYS A 453 7.17 -39.47 30.27
N MET A 454 7.85 -39.09 29.19
CA MET A 454 9.13 -39.69 28.81
C MET A 454 10.27 -39.12 29.65
N GLU A 455 11.24 -39.97 30.02
CA GLU A 455 12.48 -39.55 30.65
C GLU A 455 13.61 -39.57 29.62
N PHE A 456 14.35 -38.46 29.53
CA PHE A 456 15.54 -38.36 28.71
C PHE A 456 16.75 -38.25 29.64
N LYS A 457 17.83 -38.98 29.35
CA LYS A 457 19.08 -38.81 30.08
C LYS A 457 19.62 -37.41 29.78
N ALA A 458 20.01 -36.65 30.79
CA ALA A 458 20.70 -35.38 30.58
C ALA A 458 22.02 -35.67 29.85
N GLU A 459 22.23 -35.02 28.70
CA GLU A 459 23.55 -34.98 28.07
C GLU A 459 24.47 -34.19 29.02
N ILE A 460 25.59 -34.84 29.41
CA ILE A 460 26.63 -34.28 30.30
C ILE A 460 27.48 -33.27 29.53
#